data_AF-A0A1G3U6C1-F1
#
_entry.id   AF-A0A1G3U6C1-F1
#
_cell.length_a   1.000
_cell.length_b   1.000
_cell.length_c   1.000
_cell.angle_alpha   90.00
_cell.angle_beta   90.00
_cell.angle_gamma   90.00
#
_symmetry.space_group_name_H-M   'P 1'
#
loop_
_entity.id
_entity.type
_entity.pdbx_description
1 polymer ?
#
loop_
_entity_poly.entity_id
_entity_poly.type
_entity_poly.pdbx_seq_one_letter_code
_entity_poly.pdbx_strand_id
1 'polypeptide(L)'
;MKADLVVGIQWGDEGKGKIVDRLAKEYDFVCRSQGGHNAGHTIWVDGTRYALHLIPSGILNPSAINIIGNGVVLSPSSIIKEMEQFSNLEGRLFISDKAHLNLSYHALIDQAREKLKGEKAIGTTGKGIGPAYSDKINRIGVRVGELLNPVKLCDSIMDYFAQNRAIFDILDVKTPSQSELLNELEEYKSKLAPFITDTTQMLWRVLDEECKRVLLEGAQGTMLDIDHGTYPFVTSSSTVSAGACTGLGLNPKDIGKVTGIVKAYCTRVGNGPFPSEDLGEEGKKIRENGHEFGTTTGRPRRCGWFDAVACRYASRLNGCDELALMKLDVLDGFSEVKVCVAYELDGVEINYLPENLDNVKPIYKSFKGWNKSKGARKFEDLPKEAQDYIRSIEEITKTKVGIISTSPERDDTIIL
;
A
#
# COMPACT_ATOMS: atom_id res chain seq x y z
N MET A 1 -15.67 20.35 -1.37
CA MET A 1 -14.26 20.18 -0.95
C MET A 1 -13.61 19.12 -1.83
N LYS A 2 -12.28 18.97 -1.79
CA LYS A 2 -11.57 17.88 -2.48
C LYS A 2 -10.90 16.97 -1.46
N ALA A 3 -10.67 15.72 -1.84
CA ALA A 3 -9.95 14.73 -1.06
C ALA A 3 -8.49 14.64 -1.56
N ASP A 4 -7.55 14.92 -0.68
CA ASP A 4 -6.12 14.79 -0.99
C ASP A 4 -5.70 13.33 -0.87
N LEU A 5 -4.70 12.91 -1.65
CA LEU A 5 -4.31 11.50 -1.78
C LEU A 5 -2.82 11.32 -1.52
N VAL A 6 -2.50 10.31 -0.73
CA VAL A 6 -1.15 9.77 -0.58
C VAL A 6 -1.06 8.43 -1.30
N VAL A 7 -0.17 8.31 -2.27
CA VAL A 7 0.02 7.09 -3.07
C VAL A 7 1.49 6.69 -3.12
N GLY A 8 1.79 5.40 -2.96
CA GLY A 8 3.13 4.88 -3.14
C GLY A 8 3.39 4.72 -4.63
N ILE A 9 4.53 5.21 -5.12
CA ILE A 9 4.81 5.19 -6.57
C ILE A 9 6.02 4.33 -6.94
N GLN A 10 6.46 3.45 -6.04
CA GLN A 10 7.47 2.42 -6.28
C GLN A 10 6.85 1.02 -6.07
N TRP A 11 7.61 0.05 -5.57
CA TRP A 11 7.19 -1.33 -5.30
C TRP A 11 6.68 -1.56 -3.87
N GLY A 12 6.03 -0.55 -3.28
CA GLY A 12 5.52 -0.61 -1.91
C GLY A 12 6.59 -0.33 -0.86
N ASP A 13 6.14 -0.28 0.40
CA ASP A 13 6.97 -0.01 1.58
C ASP A 13 7.66 1.38 1.60
N GLU A 14 7.20 2.36 0.81
CA GLU A 14 7.86 3.66 0.65
C GLU A 14 7.83 4.55 1.91
N GLY A 15 7.24 4.10 3.02
CA GLY A 15 7.07 4.88 4.24
C GLY A 15 5.78 5.70 4.31
N LYS A 16 4.77 5.34 3.51
CA LYS A 16 3.45 6.00 3.49
C LYS A 16 2.86 6.23 4.88
N GLY A 17 2.90 5.22 5.75
CA GLY A 17 2.33 5.31 7.10
C GLY A 17 2.90 6.49 7.91
N LYS A 18 4.21 6.78 7.82
CA LYS A 18 4.81 7.95 8.48
C LYS A 18 4.23 9.26 7.96
N ILE A 19 4.11 9.39 6.63
CA ILE A 19 3.59 10.61 6.01
C ILE A 19 2.10 10.76 6.30
N VAL A 20 1.30 9.70 6.18
CA VAL A 20 -0.12 9.74 6.50
C VAL A 20 -0.32 10.09 7.97
N ASP A 21 0.43 9.50 8.89
CA ASP A 21 0.37 9.82 10.32
C ASP A 21 0.72 11.28 10.63
N ARG A 22 1.75 11.83 9.97
CA ARG A 22 2.11 13.25 10.10
C ARG A 22 1.02 14.16 9.52
N LEU A 23 0.48 13.81 8.36
CA LEU A 23 -0.55 14.58 7.66
C LEU A 23 -1.91 14.49 8.37
N ALA A 24 -2.28 13.33 8.92
CA ALA A 24 -3.58 13.04 9.51
C ALA A 24 -3.95 13.97 10.68
N LYS A 25 -2.98 14.66 11.29
CA LYS A 25 -3.23 15.75 12.27
C LYS A 25 -3.98 16.93 11.67
N GLU A 26 -3.93 17.06 10.35
CA GLU A 26 -4.51 18.14 9.55
C GLU A 26 -5.72 17.65 8.74
N TYR A 27 -6.26 16.45 8.99
CA TYR A 27 -7.44 15.95 8.28
C TYR A 27 -8.50 15.48 9.26
N ASP A 28 -9.75 15.72 8.89
CA ASP A 28 -10.92 15.27 9.65
C ASP A 28 -11.23 13.80 9.34
N PHE A 29 -10.96 13.36 8.10
CA PHE A 29 -11.18 12.00 7.64
C PHE A 29 -9.92 11.39 7.04
N VAL A 30 -9.65 10.12 7.35
CA VAL A 30 -8.61 9.31 6.71
C VAL A 30 -9.21 8.02 6.17
N CYS A 31 -9.06 7.78 4.87
CA CYS A 31 -9.83 6.76 4.16
C CYS A 31 -8.91 5.80 3.39
N ARG A 32 -9.02 4.50 3.65
CA ARG A 32 -8.35 3.47 2.86
C ARG A 32 -9.25 3.03 1.72
N SER A 33 -8.74 3.06 0.50
CA SER A 33 -9.53 2.77 -0.70
C SER A 33 -9.42 1.34 -1.22
N GLN A 34 -8.31 0.65 -0.99
CA GLN A 34 -8.02 -0.62 -1.66
C GLN A 34 -7.10 -1.54 -0.84
N GLY A 35 -6.92 -2.76 -1.35
CA GLY A 35 -6.04 -3.77 -0.79
C GLY A 35 -6.75 -4.52 0.32
N GLY A 36 -5.99 -4.99 1.31
CA GLY A 36 -6.53 -5.61 2.51
C GLY A 36 -5.46 -5.67 3.60
N HIS A 37 -5.53 -6.68 4.45
CA HIS A 37 -4.55 -6.90 5.51
C HIS A 37 -3.16 -7.37 5.01
N ASN A 38 -2.93 -7.38 3.70
CA ASN A 38 -1.60 -7.51 3.07
C ASN A 38 -0.82 -6.19 3.05
N ALA A 39 -1.52 -5.07 3.20
CA ALA A 39 -0.90 -3.81 3.56
C ALA A 39 -0.51 -3.86 5.04
N GLY A 40 0.55 -3.15 5.39
CA GLY A 40 0.89 -2.97 6.78
C GLY A 40 2.00 -1.96 6.97
N HIS A 41 1.91 -1.21 8.05
CA HIS A 41 2.99 -0.34 8.50
C HIS A 41 2.98 -0.27 10.03
N THR A 42 4.13 0.05 10.60
CA THR A 42 4.27 0.27 12.03
C THR A 42 4.47 1.77 12.26
N ILE A 43 3.71 2.34 13.19
CA ILE A 43 3.88 3.72 13.65
C ILE A 43 4.23 3.69 15.14
N TRP A 44 5.09 4.62 15.55
CA TRP A 44 5.43 4.85 16.94
C TRP A 44 4.81 6.18 17.38
N VAL A 45 4.00 6.15 18.44
CA VAL A 45 3.41 7.35 19.06
C VAL A 45 3.68 7.29 20.55
N ASP A 46 4.37 8.31 21.07
CA ASP A 46 4.70 8.44 22.49
C ASP A 46 5.33 7.17 23.08
N GLY A 47 6.26 6.55 22.33
CA GLY A 47 6.95 5.32 22.70
C GLY A 47 6.13 4.03 22.54
N THR A 48 4.86 4.11 22.17
CA THR A 48 3.99 2.95 21.91
C THR A 48 4.01 2.57 20.44
N ARG A 49 4.21 1.28 20.16
CA ARG A 49 4.24 0.72 18.81
C ARG A 49 2.85 0.24 18.39
N TYR A 50 2.33 0.77 17.28
CA TYR A 50 1.08 0.34 16.66
C TYR A 50 1.34 -0.34 15.32
N ALA A 51 0.76 -1.52 15.11
CA ALA A 51 0.83 -2.24 13.85
C ALA A 51 -0.53 -2.19 13.15
N LEU A 52 -0.59 -1.39 12.08
CA LEU A 52 -1.81 -1.18 11.30
C LEU A 52 -1.74 -1.95 9.99
N HIS A 53 -2.86 -2.57 9.59
CA HIS A 53 -3.00 -3.37 8.38
C HIS A 53 -4.24 -3.01 7.59
N LEU A 54 -5.42 -2.98 8.21
CA LEU A 54 -6.71 -2.62 7.62
C LEU A 54 -7.23 -1.28 8.13
N ILE A 55 -7.00 -0.93 9.40
CA ILE A 55 -7.43 0.36 9.94
C ILE A 55 -6.57 1.46 9.29
N PRO A 56 -7.17 2.57 8.80
CA PRO A 56 -6.42 3.72 8.32
C PRO A 56 -5.52 4.33 9.41
N SER A 57 -4.38 4.90 9.01
CA SER A 57 -3.38 5.45 9.94
C SER A 57 -3.92 6.61 10.80
N GLY A 58 -4.99 7.26 10.34
CA GLY A 58 -5.66 8.34 11.06
C GLY A 58 -6.24 7.93 12.41
N ILE A 59 -6.35 6.63 12.71
CA ILE A 59 -6.90 6.15 13.99
C ILE A 59 -6.11 6.64 15.21
N LEU A 60 -4.82 6.95 15.00
CA LEU A 60 -3.92 7.50 16.01
C LEU A 60 -4.20 8.98 16.31
N ASN A 61 -4.95 9.68 15.45
CA ASN A 61 -5.48 11.02 15.73
C ASN A 61 -6.87 10.89 16.40
N PRO A 62 -7.03 11.26 17.68
CA PRO A 62 -8.29 11.12 18.41
C PRO A 62 -9.50 11.81 17.76
N SER A 63 -9.28 12.87 16.97
CA SER A 63 -10.35 13.61 16.31
C SER A 63 -10.68 13.11 14.90
N ALA A 64 -9.84 12.27 14.30
CA ALA A 64 -10.03 11.82 12.94
C ALA A 64 -11.05 10.67 12.86
N ILE A 65 -11.89 10.74 11.84
CA ILE A 65 -12.78 9.67 11.41
C ILE A 65 -12.08 8.81 10.36
N ASN A 66 -12.21 7.50 10.47
CA ASN A 66 -11.48 6.52 9.68
C ASN A 66 -12.45 5.68 8.87
N ILE A 67 -12.22 5.60 7.57
CA ILE A 67 -13.09 4.87 6.64
C ILE A 67 -12.32 3.76 5.94
N ILE A 68 -12.88 2.56 5.96
CA ILE A 68 -12.48 1.45 5.10
C ILE A 68 -13.46 1.39 3.93
N GLY A 69 -12.98 1.74 2.73
CA GLY A 69 -13.78 1.86 1.52
C GLY A 69 -14.19 0.54 0.88
N ASN A 70 -15.10 0.63 -0.09
CA ASN A 70 -15.65 -0.51 -0.84
C ASN A 70 -14.62 -1.22 -1.74
N GLY A 71 -13.48 -0.60 -2.01
CA GLY A 71 -12.41 -1.21 -2.79
C GLY A 71 -11.56 -2.20 -1.99
N VAL A 72 -11.67 -2.22 -0.65
CA VAL A 72 -10.91 -3.10 0.24
C VAL A 72 -11.52 -4.52 0.28
N VAL A 73 -10.66 -5.54 0.34
CA VAL A 73 -11.01 -6.91 0.73
C VAL A 73 -10.72 -7.11 2.21
N LEU A 74 -11.78 -7.06 3.02
CA LEU A 74 -11.73 -7.00 4.48
C LEU A 74 -11.73 -8.40 5.08
N SER A 75 -10.68 -8.74 5.83
CA SER A 75 -10.64 -9.97 6.64
C SER A 75 -11.26 -9.67 8.01
N PRO A 76 -12.41 -10.27 8.37
CA PRO A 76 -13.08 -10.01 9.66
C PRO A 76 -12.18 -10.34 10.85
N SER A 77 -11.54 -11.51 10.84
CA SER A 77 -10.62 -11.93 11.89
C SER A 77 -9.43 -10.96 12.06
N SER A 78 -8.87 -10.47 10.96
CA SER A 78 -7.75 -9.53 11.00
C SER A 78 -8.17 -8.17 11.54
N ILE A 79 -9.29 -7.60 11.09
CA ILE A 79 -9.75 -6.29 11.57
C ILE A 79 -10.15 -6.35 13.04
N ILE A 80 -10.84 -7.41 13.48
CA ILE A 80 -11.24 -7.59 14.87
C ILE A 80 -10.02 -7.60 15.79
N LYS A 81 -9.00 -8.38 15.43
CA LYS A 81 -7.73 -8.41 16.17
C LYS A 81 -7.02 -7.06 16.16
N GLU A 82 -7.05 -6.34 15.03
CA GLU A 82 -6.42 -5.03 14.93
C GLU A 82 -7.14 -3.98 15.79
N MET A 83 -8.46 -4.06 15.90
CA MET A 83 -9.31 -3.19 16.72
C MET A 83 -9.03 -3.31 18.22
N GLU A 84 -8.57 -4.47 18.71
CA GLU A 84 -8.21 -4.69 20.13
C GLU A 84 -7.10 -3.76 20.63
N GLN A 85 -6.32 -3.16 19.72
CA GLN A 85 -5.28 -2.18 20.04
C GLN A 85 -5.84 -0.80 20.43
N PHE A 86 -7.13 -0.55 20.22
CA PHE A 86 -7.73 0.77 20.33
C PHE A 86 -8.98 0.77 21.22
N SER A 87 -9.21 1.91 21.88
CA SER A 87 -10.47 2.19 22.58
C SER A 87 -11.28 3.23 21.80
N ASN A 88 -12.59 3.28 22.05
CA ASN A 88 -13.50 4.30 21.50
C ASN A 88 -13.50 4.36 19.95
N LEU A 89 -13.66 3.20 19.32
CA LEU A 89 -13.74 3.08 17.87
C LEU A 89 -15.11 3.50 17.31
N GLU A 90 -16.19 3.29 18.08
CA GLU A 90 -17.54 3.64 17.63
C GLU A 90 -17.65 5.15 17.35
N GLY A 91 -18.24 5.51 16.21
CA GLY A 91 -18.27 6.89 15.73
C GLY A 91 -16.95 7.41 15.13
N ARG A 92 -15.86 6.63 15.18
CA ARG A 92 -14.54 6.98 14.63
C ARG A 92 -14.03 6.02 13.55
N LEU A 93 -14.54 4.79 13.51
CA LEU A 93 -14.24 3.80 12.48
C LEU A 93 -15.53 3.45 11.73
N PHE A 94 -15.47 3.47 10.41
CA PHE A 94 -16.56 3.08 9.54
C PHE A 94 -16.07 2.14 8.46
N ILE A 95 -16.84 1.10 8.17
CA ILE A 95 -16.53 0.04 7.24
C ILE A 95 -17.61 0.02 6.19
N SER A 96 -17.21 0.06 4.92
CA SER A 96 -18.14 0.00 3.80
C SER A 96 -18.92 -1.31 3.81
N ASP A 97 -20.24 -1.22 3.77
CA ASP A 97 -21.14 -2.34 3.52
C ASP A 97 -20.85 -3.04 2.17
N LYS A 98 -20.25 -2.31 1.21
CA LYS A 98 -19.90 -2.79 -0.14
C LYS A 98 -18.49 -3.36 -0.24
N ALA A 99 -17.66 -3.28 0.80
CA ALA A 99 -16.36 -3.96 0.84
C ALA A 99 -16.56 -5.49 0.73
N HIS A 100 -15.63 -6.19 0.10
CA HIS A 100 -15.73 -7.66 -0.02
C HIS A 100 -15.09 -8.33 1.20
N LEU A 101 -15.62 -9.47 1.62
CA LEU A 101 -15.05 -10.26 2.71
C LEU A 101 -13.90 -11.12 2.20
N ASN A 102 -12.80 -11.12 2.95
CA ASN A 102 -11.68 -12.03 2.80
C ASN A 102 -11.72 -13.05 3.95
N LEU A 103 -12.49 -14.11 3.72
CA LEU A 103 -12.68 -15.24 4.62
C LEU A 103 -11.51 -16.24 4.58
N SER A 104 -11.45 -17.10 5.61
CA SER A 104 -10.37 -18.08 5.84
C SER A 104 -10.04 -18.93 4.62
N TYR A 105 -11.05 -19.39 3.86
CA TYR A 105 -10.85 -20.21 2.68
C TYR A 105 -10.10 -19.49 1.55
N HIS A 106 -10.21 -18.16 1.43
CA HIS A 106 -9.44 -17.41 0.45
C HIS A 106 -7.94 -17.50 0.72
N ALA A 107 -7.52 -17.45 1.99
CA ALA A 107 -6.13 -17.63 2.36
C ALA A 107 -5.62 -19.03 2.04
N LEU A 108 -6.45 -20.07 2.28
CA LEU A 108 -6.12 -21.45 1.91
C LEU A 108 -5.95 -21.61 0.40
N ILE A 109 -6.84 -21.03 -0.41
CA ILE A 109 -6.75 -21.03 -1.88
C ILE A 109 -5.47 -20.32 -2.35
N ASP A 110 -5.14 -19.16 -1.77
CA ASP A 110 -3.94 -18.38 -2.10
C ASP A 110 -2.67 -19.21 -1.87
N GLN A 111 -2.56 -19.80 -0.67
CA GLN A 111 -1.42 -20.64 -0.29
C GLN A 111 -1.32 -21.90 -1.16
N ALA A 112 -2.44 -22.57 -1.44
CA ALA A 112 -2.46 -23.76 -2.29
C ALA A 112 -2.03 -23.45 -3.73
N ARG A 113 -2.53 -22.35 -4.31
CA ARG A 113 -2.16 -21.90 -5.66
C ARG A 113 -0.70 -21.52 -5.76
N GLU A 114 -0.15 -20.81 -4.78
CA GLU A 114 1.29 -20.48 -4.77
C GLU A 114 2.15 -21.74 -4.65
N LYS A 115 1.77 -22.71 -3.81
CA LYS A 115 2.46 -24.00 -3.71
C LYS A 115 2.48 -24.75 -5.04
N LEU A 116 1.36 -24.76 -5.77
CA LEU A 116 1.27 -25.42 -7.09
C LEU A 116 2.12 -24.74 -8.17
N LYS A 117 2.39 -23.44 -8.06
CA LYS A 117 3.23 -22.70 -9.02
C LYS A 117 4.73 -22.96 -8.84
N GLY A 118 5.17 -23.47 -7.69
CA GLY A 118 6.59 -23.76 -7.42
C GLY A 118 7.49 -22.55 -7.67
N GLU A 119 8.49 -22.71 -8.55
CA GLU A 119 9.45 -21.64 -8.89
C GLU A 119 8.80 -20.42 -9.58
N LYS A 120 7.61 -20.59 -10.16
CA LYS A 120 6.84 -19.51 -10.80
C LYS A 120 5.90 -18.80 -9.82
N ALA A 121 6.03 -19.06 -8.52
CA ALA A 121 5.25 -18.38 -7.50
C ALA A 121 5.46 -16.87 -7.55
N ILE A 122 4.37 -16.12 -7.37
CA ILE A 122 4.41 -14.65 -7.37
C ILE A 122 5.12 -14.14 -6.12
N GLY A 123 5.03 -14.89 -5.02
CA GLY A 123 5.40 -14.47 -3.68
C GLY A 123 4.28 -13.67 -3.03
N THR A 124 3.03 -14.16 -3.12
CA THR A 124 1.89 -13.50 -2.45
C THR A 124 2.09 -13.50 -0.92
N THR A 125 1.29 -12.70 -0.22
CA THR A 125 1.32 -12.69 1.24
C THR A 125 0.63 -13.91 1.87
N GLY A 126 0.04 -14.81 1.08
CA GLY A 126 -0.72 -15.97 1.57
C GLY A 126 -1.95 -15.60 2.39
N LYS A 127 -2.52 -14.42 2.14
CA LYS A 127 -3.57 -13.77 2.93
C LYS A 127 -4.92 -13.74 2.21
N GLY A 128 -5.05 -14.39 1.05
CA GLY A 128 -6.33 -14.50 0.35
C GLY A 128 -6.74 -13.25 -0.42
N ILE A 129 -5.83 -12.30 -0.64
CA ILE A 129 -6.14 -11.04 -1.35
C ILE A 129 -6.54 -11.31 -2.80
N GLY A 130 -5.72 -12.08 -3.52
CA GLY A 130 -5.98 -12.44 -4.91
C GLY A 130 -7.29 -13.21 -5.07
N PRO A 131 -7.51 -14.30 -4.32
CA PRO A 131 -8.78 -15.02 -4.36
C PRO A 131 -10.00 -14.16 -4.02
N ALA A 132 -9.94 -13.30 -3.00
CA ALA A 132 -11.06 -12.41 -2.67
C ALA A 132 -11.38 -11.40 -3.79
N TYR A 133 -10.36 -10.81 -4.42
CA TYR A 133 -10.57 -9.96 -5.60
C TYR A 133 -11.06 -10.75 -6.81
N SER A 134 -10.59 -11.99 -6.99
CA SER A 134 -11.09 -12.88 -8.05
C SER A 134 -12.59 -13.14 -7.89
N ASP A 135 -13.04 -13.44 -6.67
CA ASP A 135 -14.46 -13.69 -6.40
C ASP A 135 -15.31 -12.42 -6.61
N LYS A 136 -14.79 -11.23 -6.24
CA LYS A 136 -15.39 -9.94 -6.59
C LYS A 136 -15.59 -9.78 -8.10
N ILE A 137 -14.54 -9.99 -8.89
CA ILE A 137 -14.60 -9.81 -10.35
C ILE A 137 -15.49 -10.86 -11.02
N ASN A 138 -15.49 -12.09 -10.51
CA ASN A 138 -16.38 -13.15 -10.97
C ASN A 138 -17.85 -12.96 -10.54
N ARG A 139 -18.13 -11.98 -9.66
CA ARG A 139 -19.46 -11.68 -9.10
C ARG A 139 -20.03 -12.82 -8.25
N ILE A 140 -19.14 -13.55 -7.58
CA ILE A 140 -19.47 -14.65 -6.64
C ILE A 140 -19.00 -14.34 -5.22
N GLY A 141 -18.23 -13.28 -5.03
CA GLY A 141 -17.75 -12.84 -3.72
C GLY A 141 -18.87 -12.29 -2.85
N VAL A 142 -18.70 -12.45 -1.55
CA VAL A 142 -19.61 -11.96 -0.51
C VAL A 142 -19.10 -10.64 0.07
N ARG A 143 -20.01 -9.75 0.46
CA ARG A 143 -19.72 -8.40 0.94
C ARG A 143 -19.97 -8.24 2.43
N VAL A 144 -19.33 -7.23 3.03
CA VAL A 144 -19.39 -6.95 4.47
C VAL A 144 -20.82 -6.72 4.95
N GLY A 145 -21.66 -6.02 4.18
CA GLY A 145 -23.06 -5.81 4.54
C GLY A 145 -23.87 -7.10 4.69
N GLU A 146 -23.44 -8.19 4.07
CA GLU A 146 -24.12 -9.50 4.17
C GLU A 146 -23.89 -10.16 5.54
N LEU A 147 -22.86 -9.73 6.31
CA LEU A 147 -22.70 -10.14 7.73
C LEU A 147 -23.91 -9.77 8.59
N LEU A 148 -24.71 -8.78 8.19
CA LEU A 148 -25.92 -8.41 8.93
C LEU A 148 -26.99 -9.51 8.89
N ASN A 149 -26.90 -10.47 7.96
CA ASN A 149 -27.73 -11.68 7.89
C ASN A 149 -26.86 -12.96 7.81
N PRO A 150 -26.29 -13.44 8.93
CA PRO A 150 -25.34 -14.55 8.97
C PRO A 150 -25.89 -15.86 8.41
N VAL A 151 -27.18 -16.14 8.62
CA VAL A 151 -27.83 -17.37 8.13
C VAL A 151 -27.80 -17.41 6.60
N LYS A 152 -28.29 -16.34 5.96
CA LYS A 152 -28.29 -16.25 4.48
C LYS A 152 -26.88 -16.29 3.90
N LEU A 153 -25.93 -15.62 4.57
CA LEU A 153 -24.53 -15.60 4.15
C LEU A 153 -23.90 -16.99 4.28
N CYS A 154 -24.17 -17.71 5.37
CA CYS A 154 -23.72 -19.09 5.58
C CYS A 154 -24.21 -20.00 4.46
N ASP A 155 -25.51 -19.98 4.15
CA ASP A 155 -26.09 -20.79 3.08
C ASP A 155 -25.42 -20.50 1.72
N SER A 156 -25.20 -19.22 1.41
CA SER A 156 -24.55 -18.80 0.16
C SER A 156 -23.10 -19.29 0.04
N ILE A 157 -22.35 -19.30 1.14
CA ILE A 157 -20.98 -19.81 1.18
C ILE A 157 -20.97 -21.35 1.06
N MET A 158 -21.89 -22.05 1.74
CA MET A 158 -22.03 -23.50 1.62
C MET A 158 -22.36 -23.93 0.18
N ASP A 159 -23.23 -23.19 -0.50
CA ASP A 159 -23.54 -23.40 -1.92
C ASP A 159 -22.31 -23.16 -2.81
N TYR A 160 -21.51 -22.13 -2.53
CA TYR A 160 -20.25 -21.90 -3.24
C TYR A 160 -19.27 -23.07 -3.07
N PHE A 161 -19.14 -23.63 -1.86
CA PHE A 161 -18.37 -24.85 -1.61
C PHE A 161 -18.89 -26.05 -2.39
N ALA A 162 -20.21 -26.26 -2.41
CA ALA A 162 -20.82 -27.36 -3.14
C ALA A 162 -20.57 -27.26 -4.66
N GLN A 163 -20.72 -26.05 -5.23
CA GLN A 163 -20.52 -25.81 -6.67
C GLN A 163 -19.05 -25.95 -7.10
N ASN A 164 -18.10 -25.65 -6.20
CA ASN A 164 -16.67 -25.64 -6.51
C ASN A 164 -15.91 -26.83 -5.87
N ARG A 165 -16.63 -27.86 -5.40
CA ARG A 165 -16.06 -29.00 -4.67
C ARG A 165 -14.85 -29.63 -5.37
N ALA A 166 -14.94 -29.88 -6.68
CA ALA A 166 -13.84 -30.47 -7.44
C ALA A 166 -12.56 -29.62 -7.40
N ILE A 167 -12.69 -28.29 -7.41
CA ILE A 167 -11.55 -27.37 -7.31
C ILE A 167 -10.97 -27.41 -5.90
N PHE A 168 -11.83 -27.42 -4.87
CA PHE A 168 -11.39 -27.46 -3.48
C PHE A 168 -10.71 -28.78 -3.11
N ASP A 169 -11.18 -29.91 -3.64
CA ASP A 169 -10.54 -31.21 -3.45
C ASP A 169 -9.12 -31.23 -4.06
N ILE A 170 -8.93 -30.63 -5.24
CA ILE A 170 -7.60 -30.50 -5.88
C ILE A 170 -6.68 -29.59 -5.07
N LEU A 171 -7.21 -28.52 -4.48
CA LEU A 171 -6.45 -27.56 -3.68
C LEU A 171 -6.26 -27.99 -2.21
N ASP A 172 -6.81 -29.14 -1.79
CA ASP A 172 -6.86 -29.60 -0.40
C ASP A 172 -7.50 -28.57 0.56
N VAL A 173 -8.52 -27.85 0.08
CA VAL A 173 -9.29 -26.87 0.87
C VAL A 173 -10.54 -27.56 1.42
N LYS A 174 -10.58 -27.74 2.73
CA LYS A 174 -11.72 -28.40 3.39
C LYS A 174 -12.94 -27.49 3.42
N THR A 175 -14.10 -28.06 3.08
CA THR A 175 -15.40 -27.42 3.30
C THR A 175 -15.66 -27.35 4.82
N PRO A 176 -15.99 -26.18 5.38
CA PRO A 176 -16.35 -26.07 6.80
C PRO A 176 -17.70 -26.75 7.07
N SER A 177 -17.97 -27.10 8.33
CA SER A 177 -19.35 -27.46 8.69
C SER A 177 -20.24 -26.22 8.72
N GLN A 178 -21.52 -26.38 8.36
CA GLN A 178 -22.48 -25.26 8.36
C GLN A 178 -22.58 -24.62 9.75
N SER A 179 -22.55 -25.43 10.82
CA SER A 179 -22.60 -24.94 12.20
C SER A 179 -21.37 -24.13 12.60
N GLU A 180 -20.17 -24.57 12.21
CA GLU A 180 -18.93 -23.83 12.53
C GLU A 180 -18.88 -22.50 11.79
N LEU A 181 -19.22 -22.52 10.50
CA LEU A 181 -19.27 -21.31 9.68
C LEU A 181 -20.32 -20.32 10.19
N LEU A 182 -21.52 -20.79 10.54
CA LEU A 182 -22.56 -19.90 11.06
C LEU A 182 -22.13 -19.24 12.37
N ASN A 183 -21.56 -20.01 13.31
CA ASN A 183 -21.06 -19.46 14.58
C ASN A 183 -19.96 -18.41 14.34
N GLU A 184 -19.04 -18.68 13.41
CA GLU A 184 -17.98 -17.73 13.03
C GLU A 184 -18.57 -16.42 12.48
N LEU A 185 -19.55 -16.51 11.57
CA LEU A 185 -20.20 -15.35 10.98
C LEU A 185 -21.03 -14.55 12.00
N GLU A 186 -21.69 -15.22 12.95
CA GLU A 186 -22.40 -14.57 14.05
C GLU A 186 -21.44 -13.82 14.98
N GLU A 187 -20.28 -14.40 15.28
CA GLU A 187 -19.23 -13.72 16.05
C GLU A 187 -18.75 -12.46 15.29
N TYR A 188 -18.47 -12.58 14.00
CA TYR A 188 -18.08 -11.43 13.17
C TYR A 188 -19.15 -10.35 13.13
N LYS A 189 -20.42 -10.72 12.96
CA LYS A 189 -21.54 -9.76 13.02
C LYS A 189 -21.56 -9.03 14.35
N SER A 190 -21.46 -9.76 15.46
CA SER A 190 -21.56 -9.18 16.81
C SER A 190 -20.51 -8.10 17.05
N LYS A 191 -19.31 -8.26 16.49
CA LYS A 191 -18.18 -7.34 16.66
C LYS A 191 -18.13 -6.23 15.61
N LEU A 192 -18.63 -6.47 14.39
CA LEU A 192 -18.46 -5.54 13.26
C LEU A 192 -19.71 -4.73 12.92
N ALA A 193 -20.91 -5.20 13.27
CA ALA A 193 -22.16 -4.53 12.92
C ALA A 193 -22.20 -3.03 13.29
N PRO A 194 -21.68 -2.57 14.45
CA PRO A 194 -21.68 -1.14 14.80
C PRO A 194 -20.90 -0.23 13.84
N PHE A 195 -19.97 -0.80 13.07
CA PHE A 195 -19.07 -0.05 12.20
C PHE A 195 -19.49 -0.09 10.72
N ILE A 196 -20.45 -0.95 10.35
CA ILE A 196 -20.86 -1.15 8.96
C ILE A 196 -21.83 -0.04 8.53
N THR A 197 -21.51 0.66 7.44
CA THR A 197 -22.35 1.74 6.91
C THR A 197 -22.15 1.97 5.41
N ASP A 198 -23.01 2.78 4.78
CA ASP A 198 -22.78 3.28 3.42
C ASP A 198 -21.74 4.40 3.44
N THR A 199 -20.47 4.00 3.32
CA THR A 199 -19.33 4.93 3.33
C THR A 199 -19.29 5.86 2.12
N THR A 200 -19.93 5.49 1.00
CA THR A 200 -19.99 6.35 -0.19
C THR A 200 -20.87 7.57 0.09
N GLN A 201 -22.09 7.34 0.60
CA GLN A 201 -22.99 8.41 0.98
C GLN A 201 -22.48 9.24 2.15
N MET A 202 -21.67 8.64 3.03
CA MET A 202 -20.97 9.37 4.08
C MET A 202 -19.95 10.33 3.47
N LEU A 203 -19.06 9.86 2.59
CA LEU A 203 -18.03 10.69 1.99
C LEU A 203 -18.58 11.80 1.09
N TRP A 204 -19.64 11.55 0.34
CA TRP A 204 -20.28 12.59 -0.48
C TRP A 204 -20.80 13.75 0.37
N ARG A 205 -21.54 13.46 1.44
CA ARG A 205 -21.99 14.50 2.38
C ARG A 205 -20.83 15.29 2.99
N VAL A 206 -19.78 14.58 3.40
CA VAL A 206 -18.57 15.21 3.97
C VAL A 206 -17.91 16.18 2.99
N LEU A 207 -17.80 15.80 1.71
CA LEU A 207 -17.19 16.62 0.67
C LEU A 207 -18.07 17.77 0.21
N ASP A 208 -19.38 17.57 0.13
CA ASP A 208 -20.33 18.52 -0.43
C ASP A 208 -20.84 19.53 0.59
N GLU A 209 -21.03 19.11 1.85
CA GLU A 209 -21.81 19.88 2.84
C GLU A 209 -20.98 20.31 4.06
N GLU A 210 -19.97 19.53 4.49
CA GLU A 210 -19.38 19.71 5.83
C GLU A 210 -18.07 20.52 5.87
N CYS A 211 -17.56 20.98 4.72
CA CYS A 211 -16.27 21.69 4.60
C CYS A 211 -15.09 20.97 5.29
N LYS A 212 -15.14 19.64 5.40
CA LYS A 212 -14.14 18.81 6.09
C LYS A 212 -12.99 18.44 5.17
N ARG A 213 -11.80 18.24 5.76
CA ARG A 213 -10.61 17.80 5.03
C ARG A 213 -10.53 16.27 5.04
N VAL A 214 -10.39 15.69 3.84
CA VAL A 214 -10.35 14.23 3.62
C VAL A 214 -9.00 13.83 3.05
N LEU A 215 -8.33 12.86 3.69
CA LEU A 215 -7.09 12.26 3.23
C LEU A 215 -7.33 10.82 2.80
N LEU A 216 -6.92 10.48 1.58
CA LEU A 216 -6.97 9.14 1.04
C LEU A 216 -5.63 8.46 1.27
N GLU A 217 -5.64 7.30 1.93
CA GLU A 217 -4.47 6.46 2.18
C GLU A 217 -4.41 5.33 1.15
N GLY A 218 -3.46 5.44 0.23
CA GLY A 218 -3.11 4.35 -0.67
C GLY A 218 -2.34 3.23 0.03
N ALA A 219 -2.59 1.98 -0.39
CA ALA A 219 -1.82 0.82 0.02
C ALA A 219 -0.89 0.33 -1.11
N GLN A 220 0.17 -0.41 -0.78
CA GLN A 220 1.18 -0.88 -1.76
C GLN A 220 1.76 0.28 -2.59
N GLY A 221 2.28 0.02 -3.79
CA GLY A 221 2.82 1.05 -4.67
C GLY A 221 2.37 0.84 -6.10
N THR A 222 2.50 1.88 -6.94
CA THR A 222 2.06 1.87 -8.35
C THR A 222 2.73 0.77 -9.15
N MET A 223 3.98 0.41 -8.85
CA MET A 223 4.68 -0.68 -9.55
C MET A 223 4.17 -2.07 -9.18
N LEU A 224 3.24 -2.16 -8.22
CA LEU A 224 2.47 -3.35 -7.85
C LEU A 224 1.00 -3.26 -8.27
N ASP A 225 0.60 -2.24 -9.04
CA ASP A 225 -0.75 -2.12 -9.59
C ASP A 225 -1.08 -3.30 -10.51
N ILE A 226 -2.32 -3.78 -10.48
CA ILE A 226 -2.74 -4.94 -11.29
C ILE A 226 -2.66 -4.71 -12.80
N ASP A 227 -2.86 -3.47 -13.25
CA ASP A 227 -2.85 -3.08 -14.67
C ASP A 227 -1.55 -2.38 -15.07
N HIS A 228 -1.02 -1.56 -14.16
CA HIS A 228 0.07 -0.62 -14.44
C HIS A 228 1.40 -0.97 -13.76
N GLY A 229 1.43 -2.04 -12.97
CA GLY A 229 2.61 -2.54 -12.31
C GLY A 229 3.40 -3.54 -13.16
N THR A 230 4.37 -4.21 -12.53
CA THR A 230 5.20 -5.22 -13.21
C THR A 230 4.50 -6.57 -13.27
N TYR A 231 3.40 -6.66 -14.02
CA TYR A 231 2.59 -7.88 -14.15
C TYR A 231 3.44 -9.08 -14.64
N PRO A 232 3.24 -10.30 -14.11
CA PRO A 232 2.25 -10.74 -13.12
C PRO A 232 2.66 -10.55 -11.66
N PHE A 233 3.82 -9.94 -11.38
CA PHE A 233 4.35 -9.79 -10.03
C PHE A 233 3.82 -8.53 -9.34
N VAL A 234 2.50 -8.50 -9.18
CA VAL A 234 1.71 -7.35 -8.72
C VAL A 234 0.70 -7.80 -7.67
N THR A 235 0.02 -6.84 -7.03
CA THR A 235 -1.16 -7.15 -6.22
C THR A 235 -2.42 -7.18 -7.08
N SER A 236 -3.53 -7.67 -6.54
CA SER A 236 -4.78 -7.85 -7.29
C SER A 236 -5.73 -6.65 -7.18
N SER A 237 -5.21 -5.49 -6.76
CA SER A 237 -5.93 -4.23 -6.64
C SER A 237 -5.30 -3.14 -7.48
N SER A 238 -6.09 -2.13 -7.85
CA SER A 238 -5.58 -0.90 -8.45
C SER A 238 -4.97 -0.02 -7.35
N THR A 239 -3.66 0.14 -7.35
CA THR A 239 -2.89 0.90 -6.36
C THR A 239 -2.68 2.36 -6.78
N VAL A 240 -3.02 2.70 -8.03
CA VAL A 240 -2.99 4.08 -8.56
C VAL A 240 -4.10 4.98 -8.00
N SER A 241 -3.97 6.29 -8.22
CA SER A 241 -4.90 7.32 -7.74
C SER A 241 -6.34 7.12 -8.24
N ALA A 242 -6.52 6.65 -9.47
CA ALA A 242 -7.84 6.28 -9.99
C ALA A 242 -8.49 5.12 -9.21
N GLY A 243 -7.68 4.21 -8.65
CA GLY A 243 -8.16 3.16 -7.76
C GLY A 243 -8.75 3.70 -6.45
N ALA A 244 -8.29 4.87 -6.00
CA ALA A 244 -8.89 5.54 -4.84
C ALA A 244 -10.32 6.02 -5.11
N CYS A 245 -10.57 6.49 -6.34
CA CYS A 245 -11.91 6.91 -6.78
C CYS A 245 -12.89 5.73 -6.74
N THR A 246 -12.55 4.62 -7.40
CA THR A 246 -13.41 3.42 -7.46
C THR A 246 -13.56 2.75 -6.10
N GLY A 247 -12.53 2.82 -5.25
CA GLY A 247 -12.50 2.20 -3.93
C GLY A 247 -13.26 2.95 -2.83
N LEU A 248 -13.66 4.20 -3.07
CA LEU A 248 -14.38 5.05 -2.11
C LEU A 248 -15.68 5.64 -2.67
N GLY A 249 -15.94 5.44 -3.97
CA GLY A 249 -17.10 6.01 -4.64
C GLY A 249 -16.93 7.49 -4.97
N LEU A 250 -15.70 7.98 -5.12
CA LEU A 250 -15.43 9.37 -5.50
C LEU A 250 -15.33 9.51 -7.02
N ASN A 251 -15.68 10.68 -7.55
CA ASN A 251 -15.44 10.99 -8.95
C ASN A 251 -14.04 11.60 -9.14
N PRO A 252 -13.43 11.52 -10.34
CA PRO A 252 -12.08 12.03 -10.55
C PRO A 252 -11.87 13.53 -10.25
N LYS A 253 -12.93 14.36 -10.29
CA LYS A 253 -12.84 15.79 -9.97
C LYS A 253 -12.81 16.05 -8.46
N ASP A 254 -13.21 15.08 -7.64
CA ASP A 254 -13.17 15.18 -6.18
C ASP A 254 -11.74 15.05 -5.65
N ILE A 255 -10.80 14.52 -6.46
CA ILE A 255 -9.40 14.39 -6.07
C ILE A 255 -8.73 15.77 -6.07
N GLY A 256 -8.09 16.08 -4.94
CA GLY A 256 -7.29 17.26 -4.68
C GLY A 256 -5.82 17.01 -4.97
N LYS A 257 -4.98 17.37 -4.01
CA LYS A 257 -3.54 17.23 -4.09
C LYS A 257 -3.15 15.75 -4.02
N VAL A 258 -2.31 15.30 -4.96
CA VAL A 258 -1.76 13.94 -4.98
C VAL A 258 -0.28 13.98 -4.62
N THR A 259 0.06 13.42 -3.45
CA THR A 259 1.44 13.29 -2.98
C THR A 259 1.94 11.87 -3.26
N GLY A 260 2.93 11.75 -4.16
CA GLY A 260 3.60 10.50 -4.49
C GLY A 260 4.72 10.17 -3.48
N ILE A 261 4.60 9.07 -2.75
CA ILE A 261 5.61 8.66 -1.77
C ILE A 261 6.65 7.79 -2.46
N VAL A 262 7.91 8.18 -2.32
CA VAL A 262 9.08 7.47 -2.82
C VAL A 262 10.12 7.35 -1.71
N LYS A 263 10.93 6.30 -1.71
CA LYS A 263 12.21 6.30 -0.99
C LYS A 263 13.30 6.93 -1.86
N ALA A 264 14.38 7.42 -1.24
CA ALA A 264 15.61 7.84 -1.92
C ALA A 264 16.35 6.68 -2.63
N TYR A 265 15.83 5.47 -2.54
CA TYR A 265 16.30 4.24 -3.18
C TYR A 265 15.06 3.38 -3.49
N CYS A 266 15.23 2.23 -4.12
CA CYS A 266 14.12 1.32 -4.41
C CYS A 266 14.21 0.05 -3.57
N THR A 267 13.06 -0.48 -3.18
CA THR A 267 12.96 -1.78 -2.48
C THR A 267 11.85 -2.63 -3.06
N ARG A 268 12.05 -3.96 -3.10
CA ARG A 268 11.02 -4.92 -3.52
C ARG A 268 10.99 -6.11 -2.56
N VAL A 269 9.79 -6.49 -2.09
CA VAL A 269 9.62 -7.60 -1.13
C VAL A 269 9.48 -8.95 -1.85
N GLY A 270 8.66 -8.99 -2.90
CA GLY A 270 8.34 -10.21 -3.66
C GLY A 270 9.29 -10.48 -4.83
N ASN A 271 8.94 -11.53 -5.59
CA ASN A 271 9.61 -11.85 -6.84
C ASN A 271 9.28 -10.80 -7.92
N GLY A 272 9.89 -10.94 -9.09
CA GLY A 272 9.63 -10.12 -10.28
C GLY A 272 10.78 -9.18 -10.64
N PRO A 273 10.68 -8.52 -11.80
CA PRO A 273 11.77 -7.70 -12.34
C PRO A 273 12.04 -6.48 -11.47
N PHE A 274 13.30 -6.11 -11.31
CA PHE A 274 13.71 -4.92 -10.56
C PHE A 274 14.95 -4.34 -11.24
N PRO A 275 14.78 -3.50 -12.29
CA PRO A 275 15.89 -3.07 -13.14
C PRO A 275 17.04 -2.44 -12.36
N SER A 276 16.72 -1.61 -11.37
CA SER A 276 17.70 -0.89 -10.54
C SER A 276 18.18 -1.68 -9.31
N GLU A 277 17.90 -2.98 -9.23
CA GLU A 277 18.40 -3.83 -8.14
C GLU A 277 19.93 -3.87 -8.11
N ASP A 278 20.50 -3.70 -6.91
CA ASP A 278 21.93 -3.84 -6.67
C ASP A 278 22.18 -5.11 -5.85
N LEU A 279 22.77 -6.11 -6.50
CA LEU A 279 23.11 -7.39 -5.89
C LEU A 279 24.48 -7.37 -5.19
N GLY A 280 25.21 -6.26 -5.28
CA GLY A 280 26.54 -6.06 -4.71
C GLY A 280 26.50 -5.53 -3.26
N GLU A 281 27.64 -5.02 -2.82
CA GLU A 281 27.83 -4.52 -1.46
C GLU A 281 27.01 -3.26 -1.17
N GLU A 282 26.82 -2.38 -2.16
CA GLU A 282 26.03 -1.16 -1.98
C GLU A 282 24.54 -1.48 -1.73
N GLY A 283 23.97 -2.45 -2.44
CA GLY A 283 22.61 -2.91 -2.18
C GLY A 283 22.44 -3.55 -0.79
N LYS A 284 23.45 -4.28 -0.31
CA LYS A 284 23.47 -4.80 1.07
C LYS A 284 23.56 -3.67 2.10
N LYS A 285 24.41 -2.68 1.86
CA LYS A 285 24.56 -1.50 2.72
C LYS A 285 23.27 -0.69 2.81
N ILE A 286 22.57 -0.47 1.68
CA ILE A 286 21.23 0.15 1.65
C ILE A 286 20.26 -0.65 2.51
N ARG A 287 20.26 -1.98 2.38
CA ARG A 287 19.37 -2.86 3.16
C ARG A 287 19.62 -2.74 4.66
N GLU A 288 20.88 -2.77 5.08
CA GLU A 288 21.29 -2.69 6.48
C GLU A 288 20.95 -1.33 7.07
N ASN A 289 21.36 -0.24 6.41
CA ASN A 289 21.07 1.13 6.83
C ASN A 289 19.56 1.41 6.90
N GLY A 290 18.78 0.89 5.93
CA GLY A 290 17.34 1.11 5.84
C GLY A 290 16.49 0.17 6.70
N HIS A 291 17.11 -0.79 7.39
CA HIS A 291 16.45 -1.89 8.10
C HIS A 291 15.42 -2.62 7.22
N GLU A 292 15.81 -2.94 5.98
CA GLU A 292 14.90 -3.44 4.95
C GLU A 292 14.65 -4.95 5.08
N PHE A 293 13.94 -5.31 6.15
CA PHE A 293 13.55 -6.68 6.49
C PHE A 293 12.05 -6.77 6.76
N GLY A 294 11.44 -7.90 6.42
CA GLY A 294 10.04 -8.15 6.73
C GLY A 294 9.78 -8.11 8.24
N THR A 295 8.80 -7.33 8.70
CA THR A 295 8.50 -7.13 10.13
C THR A 295 8.05 -8.42 10.84
N THR A 296 7.38 -9.33 10.13
CA THR A 296 6.93 -10.62 10.68
C THR A 296 7.91 -11.75 10.37
N THR A 297 8.43 -11.81 9.14
CA THR A 297 9.23 -12.95 8.66
C THR A 297 10.73 -12.77 8.80
N GLY A 298 11.22 -11.54 9.01
CA GLY A 298 12.64 -11.20 8.98
C GLY A 298 13.29 -11.31 7.60
N ARG A 299 12.54 -11.66 6.55
CA ARG A 299 13.11 -11.88 5.20
C ARG A 299 13.73 -10.59 4.66
N PRO A 300 14.98 -10.63 4.14
CA PRO A 300 15.61 -9.46 3.55
C PRO A 300 14.86 -9.03 2.29
N ARG A 301 14.65 -7.71 2.16
CA ARG A 301 14.07 -7.12 0.95
C ARG A 301 15.15 -6.91 -0.09
N ARG A 302 14.77 -6.99 -1.36
CA ARG A 302 15.63 -6.62 -2.48
C ARG A 302 15.79 -5.11 -2.48
N CYS A 303 17.01 -4.61 -2.64
CA CYS A 303 17.33 -3.20 -2.55
C CYS A 303 18.09 -2.78 -3.82
N GLY A 304 17.89 -1.54 -4.23
CA GLY A 304 18.45 -1.00 -5.45
C GLY A 304 18.47 0.52 -5.43
N TRP A 305 19.12 1.11 -6.42
CA TRP A 305 19.21 2.56 -6.55
C TRP A 305 17.86 3.20 -6.92
N PHE A 306 17.76 4.51 -6.78
CA PHE A 306 16.55 5.24 -7.16
C PHE A 306 16.27 5.06 -8.65
N ASP A 307 15.03 4.69 -8.98
CA ASP A 307 14.59 4.49 -10.35
C ASP A 307 13.75 5.68 -10.82
N ALA A 308 14.40 6.63 -11.51
CA ALA A 308 13.72 7.83 -11.97
C ALA A 308 12.83 7.57 -13.19
N VAL A 309 13.09 6.50 -13.96
CA VAL A 309 12.23 6.11 -15.09
C VAL A 309 10.89 5.60 -14.56
N ALA A 310 10.92 4.65 -13.61
CA ALA A 310 9.71 4.15 -12.96
C ALA A 310 8.98 5.25 -12.17
N CYS A 311 9.72 6.10 -11.43
CA CYS A 311 9.14 7.20 -10.70
C CYS A 311 8.43 8.22 -11.61
N ARG A 312 9.05 8.60 -12.75
CA ARG A 312 8.43 9.51 -13.73
C ARG A 312 7.15 8.93 -14.33
N TYR A 313 7.19 7.64 -14.71
CA TYR A 313 6.02 6.91 -15.20
C TYR A 313 4.88 6.95 -14.18
N ALA A 314 5.16 6.55 -12.95
CA ALA A 314 4.16 6.45 -11.89
C ALA A 314 3.65 7.83 -11.45
N SER A 315 4.51 8.86 -11.39
CA SER A 315 4.11 10.23 -11.07
C SER A 315 3.14 10.78 -12.12
N ARG A 316 3.43 10.56 -13.40
CA ARG A 316 2.55 10.97 -14.50
C ARG A 316 1.22 10.23 -14.46
N LEU A 317 1.24 8.91 -14.23
CA LEU A 317 0.05 8.07 -14.19
C LEU A 317 -0.90 8.47 -13.05
N ASN A 318 -0.35 8.78 -11.89
CA ASN A 318 -1.14 9.17 -10.72
C ASN A 318 -1.58 10.63 -10.72
N GLY A 319 -0.96 11.48 -11.57
CA GLY A 319 -1.14 12.92 -11.54
C GLY A 319 -0.55 13.56 -10.28
N CYS A 320 0.63 13.11 -9.86
CA CYS A 320 1.28 13.63 -8.65
C CYS A 320 1.59 15.13 -8.77
N ASP A 321 1.11 15.90 -7.79
CA ASP A 321 1.47 17.32 -7.64
C ASP A 321 2.87 17.47 -7.04
N GLU A 322 3.26 16.54 -6.16
CA GLU A 322 4.57 16.53 -5.51
C GLU A 322 4.98 15.12 -5.08
N LEU A 323 6.27 14.99 -4.77
CA LEU A 323 6.87 13.83 -4.15
C LEU A 323 7.12 14.06 -2.66
N ALA A 324 6.93 13.01 -1.86
CA ALA A 324 7.53 12.89 -0.54
C ALA A 324 8.73 11.93 -0.63
N LEU A 325 9.94 12.46 -0.52
CA LEU A 325 11.20 11.71 -0.57
C LEU A 325 11.56 11.18 0.80
N MET A 326 11.43 9.87 0.96
CA MET A 326 11.58 9.17 2.24
C MET A 326 12.96 8.56 2.40
N LYS A 327 13.39 8.44 3.66
CA LYS A 327 14.62 7.73 4.06
C LYS A 327 15.88 8.24 3.35
N LEU A 328 16.05 9.56 3.26
CA LEU A 328 17.26 10.16 2.69
C LEU A 328 18.52 9.77 3.49
N ASP A 329 18.37 9.61 4.81
CA ASP A 329 19.41 9.23 5.76
C ASP A 329 20.00 7.84 5.52
N VAL A 330 19.31 6.97 4.79
CA VAL A 330 19.83 5.64 4.44
C VAL A 330 21.03 5.74 3.50
N LEU A 331 21.12 6.82 2.73
CA LEU A 331 22.23 7.11 1.81
C LEU A 331 23.38 7.89 2.47
N ASP A 332 23.29 8.17 3.77
CA ASP A 332 24.40 8.76 4.52
C ASP A 332 25.63 7.83 4.53
N GLY A 333 26.81 8.40 4.33
CA GLY A 333 28.09 7.67 4.34
C GLY A 333 28.41 6.90 3.05
N PHE A 334 27.68 7.16 1.96
CA PHE A 334 28.07 6.72 0.62
C PHE A 334 29.05 7.71 0.00
N SER A 335 30.06 7.22 -0.72
CA SER A 335 30.97 8.07 -1.50
C SER A 335 30.34 8.51 -2.82
N GLU A 336 29.52 7.65 -3.41
CA GLU A 336 28.77 7.85 -4.65
C GLU A 336 27.34 7.35 -4.47
N VAL A 337 26.37 8.09 -4.98
CA VAL A 337 24.95 7.71 -5.06
C VAL A 337 24.55 7.65 -6.53
N LYS A 338 23.83 6.59 -6.93
CA LYS A 338 23.40 6.40 -8.32
C LYS A 338 21.90 6.60 -8.47
N VAL A 339 21.49 7.10 -9.62
CA VAL A 339 20.09 7.21 -10.05
C VAL A 339 19.95 6.59 -11.43
N CYS A 340 19.01 5.66 -11.60
CA CYS A 340 18.66 5.14 -12.91
C CYS A 340 17.85 6.20 -13.67
N VAL A 341 18.41 6.70 -14.77
CA VAL A 341 17.84 7.83 -15.54
C VAL A 341 17.24 7.40 -16.88
N ALA A 342 17.67 6.25 -17.38
CA ALA A 342 17.21 5.59 -18.59
C ALA A 342 17.38 4.07 -18.42
N TYR A 343 16.83 3.32 -19.36
CA TYR A 343 17.01 1.88 -19.45
C TYR A 343 17.70 1.52 -20.77
N GLU A 344 18.47 0.45 -20.77
CA GLU A 344 18.89 -0.26 -21.99
C GLU A 344 18.00 -1.49 -22.14
N LEU A 345 17.34 -1.62 -23.30
CA LEU A 345 16.58 -2.79 -23.71
C LEU A 345 17.09 -3.24 -25.08
N ASP A 346 17.63 -4.46 -25.15
CA ASP A 346 18.20 -5.03 -26.39
C ASP A 346 19.23 -4.12 -27.08
N GLY A 347 20.05 -3.43 -26.28
CA GLY A 347 21.09 -2.50 -26.75
C GLY A 347 20.57 -1.11 -27.16
N VAL A 348 19.26 -0.84 -27.00
CA VAL A 348 18.64 0.45 -27.27
C VAL A 348 18.35 1.19 -25.97
N GLU A 349 18.78 2.45 -25.89
CA GLU A 349 18.41 3.33 -24.78
C GLU A 349 16.93 3.75 -24.90
N ILE A 350 16.17 3.54 -23.83
CA ILE A 350 14.77 3.94 -23.69
C ILE A 350 14.56 4.75 -22.41
N ASN A 351 13.57 5.65 -22.44
CA ASN A 351 13.23 6.54 -21.34
C ASN A 351 11.79 6.33 -20.81
N TYR A 352 11.17 5.22 -21.16
CA TYR A 352 9.84 4.81 -20.70
C TYR A 352 9.93 3.47 -19.98
N LEU A 353 8.91 3.15 -19.19
CA LEU A 353 8.75 1.85 -18.56
C LEU A 353 8.16 0.86 -19.59
N PRO A 354 8.91 -0.17 -20.05
CA PRO A 354 8.36 -1.18 -20.94
C PRO A 354 7.42 -2.13 -20.18
N GLU A 355 6.51 -2.77 -20.91
CA GLU A 355 5.59 -3.79 -20.35
C GLU A 355 6.35 -5.01 -19.83
N ASN A 356 7.28 -5.53 -20.64
CA ASN A 356 8.21 -6.56 -20.21
C ASN A 356 9.52 -5.92 -19.74
N LEU A 357 9.91 -6.22 -18.51
CA LEU A 357 11.16 -5.76 -17.90
C LEU A 357 12.27 -6.82 -17.93
N ASP A 358 12.05 -7.95 -18.60
CA ASP A 358 13.07 -8.95 -18.84
C ASP A 358 14.23 -8.33 -19.64
N ASN A 359 15.46 -8.61 -19.22
CA ASN A 359 16.70 -8.10 -19.82
C ASN A 359 16.87 -6.57 -19.83
N VAL A 360 15.99 -5.82 -19.16
CA VAL A 360 16.14 -4.38 -19.00
C VAL A 360 17.28 -4.09 -18.04
N LYS A 361 18.25 -3.28 -18.49
CA LYS A 361 19.37 -2.83 -17.67
C LYS A 361 19.24 -1.34 -17.33
N PRO A 362 19.60 -0.93 -16.09
CA PRO A 362 19.57 0.46 -15.70
C PRO A 362 20.78 1.22 -16.28
N ILE A 363 20.53 2.41 -16.82
CA ILE A 363 21.56 3.40 -17.15
C ILE A 363 21.62 4.41 -16.01
N TYR A 364 22.76 4.48 -15.33
CA TYR A 364 22.93 5.29 -14.13
C TYR A 364 23.59 6.64 -14.41
N LYS A 365 23.10 7.66 -13.70
CA LYS A 365 23.85 8.89 -13.43
C LYS A 365 24.39 8.83 -12.00
N SER A 366 25.69 9.08 -11.85
CA SER A 366 26.36 9.15 -10.56
C SER A 366 26.32 10.55 -9.96
N PHE A 367 26.18 10.60 -8.65
CA PHE A 367 26.22 11.80 -7.82
C PHE A 367 27.23 11.59 -6.71
N LYS A 368 27.90 12.67 -6.30
CA LYS A 368 28.76 12.63 -5.11
C LYS A 368 27.87 12.35 -3.89
N GLY A 369 28.27 11.39 -3.06
CA GLY A 369 27.56 11.09 -1.82
C GLY A 369 27.85 12.11 -0.72
N TRP A 370 27.22 11.90 0.43
CA TRP A 370 27.30 12.81 1.58
C TRP A 370 27.41 12.04 2.90
N ASN A 371 27.91 12.71 3.94
CA ASN A 371 28.19 12.05 5.21
C ASN A 371 26.97 11.99 6.14
N LYS A 372 26.13 13.02 6.18
CA LYS A 372 25.04 13.10 7.16
C LYS A 372 23.91 14.02 6.72
N SER A 373 22.72 13.46 6.51
CA SER A 373 21.45 14.16 6.35
C SER A 373 20.52 13.93 7.55
N LYS A 374 20.78 12.89 8.35
CA LYS A 374 19.93 12.50 9.48
C LYS A 374 19.69 13.64 10.49
N GLY A 375 18.41 13.93 10.71
CA GLY A 375 17.92 14.92 11.68
C GLY A 375 17.80 16.36 11.15
N ALA A 376 18.10 16.61 9.87
CA ALA A 376 17.90 17.92 9.27
C ALA A 376 16.39 18.27 9.20
N ARG A 377 16.05 19.52 9.54
CA ARG A 377 14.65 20.00 9.60
C ARG A 377 14.36 21.14 8.64
N LYS A 378 15.39 21.68 8.00
CA LYS A 378 15.30 22.65 6.90
C LYS A 378 16.11 22.16 5.72
N PHE A 379 15.72 22.59 4.52
CA PHE A 379 16.42 22.20 3.30
C PHE A 379 17.87 22.71 3.30
N GLU A 380 18.09 23.92 3.79
CA GLU A 380 19.42 24.52 3.90
C GLU A 380 20.36 23.77 4.87
N ASP A 381 19.81 23.01 5.82
CA ASP A 381 20.59 22.22 6.78
C ASP A 381 21.14 20.91 6.15
N LEU A 382 20.65 20.53 4.97
CA LEU A 382 21.15 19.36 4.24
C LEU A 382 22.52 19.64 3.61
N PRO A 383 23.42 18.64 3.54
CA PRO A 383 24.65 18.75 2.76
C PRO A 383 24.37 19.19 1.32
N LYS A 384 25.28 19.97 0.74
CA LYS A 384 25.12 20.51 -0.61
C LYS A 384 24.89 19.40 -1.65
N GLU A 385 25.62 18.29 -1.52
CA GLU A 385 25.47 17.10 -2.36
C GLU A 385 24.07 16.47 -2.26
N ALA A 386 23.49 16.41 -1.05
CA ALA A 386 22.14 15.89 -0.84
C ALA A 386 21.08 16.82 -1.46
N GLN A 387 21.26 18.14 -1.33
CA GLN A 387 20.39 19.11 -1.99
C GLN A 387 20.45 18.98 -3.52
N ASP A 388 21.64 18.79 -4.09
CA ASP A 388 21.83 18.67 -5.53
C ASP A 388 21.27 17.35 -6.06
N TYR A 389 21.36 16.28 -5.27
CA TYR A 389 20.66 15.01 -5.54
C TYR A 389 19.14 15.19 -5.60
N ILE A 390 18.54 15.89 -4.62
CA ILE A 390 17.10 16.16 -4.58
C ILE A 390 16.64 16.98 -5.79
N ARG A 391 17.32 18.09 -6.10
CA ARG A 391 17.03 18.91 -7.29
C ARG A 391 17.12 18.09 -8.57
N SER A 392 18.09 17.19 -8.67
CA SER A 392 18.24 16.30 -9.82
C SER A 392 17.08 15.30 -9.94
N ILE A 393 16.56 14.79 -8.82
CA ILE A 393 15.34 13.96 -8.83
C ILE A 393 14.18 14.76 -9.43
N GLU A 394 13.96 16.01 -9.00
CA GLU A 394 12.89 16.85 -9.53
C GLU A 394 13.03 17.06 -11.05
N GLU A 395 14.25 17.37 -11.51
CA GLU A 395 14.55 17.56 -12.92
C GLU A 395 14.29 16.32 -13.78
N ILE A 396 14.66 15.12 -13.30
CA ILE A 396 14.55 13.88 -14.06
C ILE A 396 13.12 13.33 -14.03
N THR A 397 12.47 13.38 -12.86
CA THR A 397 11.10 12.87 -12.65
C THR A 397 10.03 13.85 -13.12
N LYS A 398 10.39 15.12 -13.34
CA LYS A 398 9.47 16.21 -13.71
C LYS A 398 8.37 16.44 -12.66
N THR A 399 8.65 16.09 -11.41
CA THR A 399 7.73 16.24 -10.27
C THR A 399 8.50 16.87 -9.13
N LYS A 400 7.98 17.95 -8.55
CA LYS A 400 8.63 18.64 -7.43
C LYS A 400 8.69 17.73 -6.20
N VAL A 401 9.72 17.89 -5.37
CA VAL A 401 9.78 17.29 -4.04
C VAL A 401 9.22 18.32 -3.07
N GLY A 402 8.11 17.98 -2.41
CA GLY A 402 7.46 18.87 -1.43
C GLY A 402 7.76 18.47 0.02
N ILE A 403 8.12 17.21 0.24
CA ILE A 403 8.37 16.65 1.58
C ILE A 403 9.64 15.80 1.54
N ILE A 404 10.50 15.92 2.55
CA ILE A 404 11.71 15.11 2.69
C ILE A 404 11.77 14.54 4.11
N SER A 405 11.88 13.22 4.23
CA SER A 405 12.10 12.56 5.53
C SER A 405 13.57 12.17 5.69
N THR A 406 14.17 12.66 6.76
CA THR A 406 15.60 12.46 7.08
C THR A 406 15.82 11.51 8.25
N SER A 407 14.77 10.91 8.81
CA SER A 407 14.89 9.80 9.77
C SER A 407 13.54 9.07 9.93
N PRO A 408 13.47 7.96 10.68
CA PRO A 408 12.19 7.35 11.06
C PRO A 408 11.31 8.25 11.96
N GLU A 409 11.89 9.21 12.67
CA GLU A 409 11.17 10.07 13.61
C GLU A 409 10.18 10.99 12.89
N ARG A 410 8.98 11.16 13.43
CA ARG A 410 7.89 11.96 12.82
C ARG A 410 8.34 13.38 12.50
N ASP A 411 9.04 14.04 13.42
CA ASP A 411 9.41 15.45 13.35
C ASP A 411 10.67 15.72 12.50
N ASP A 412 11.40 14.67 12.12
CA ASP A 412 12.54 14.76 11.21
C ASP A 412 12.04 14.67 9.76
N THR A 413 11.17 15.63 9.43
CA THR A 413 10.50 15.77 8.14
C THR A 413 10.51 17.25 7.73
N ILE A 414 11.13 17.54 6.59
CA ILE A 414 11.20 18.86 5.96
C ILE A 414 9.98 19.02 5.05
N ILE A 415 9.27 20.14 5.14
CA ILE A 415 8.17 20.54 4.25
C ILE A 415 8.64 21.79 3.51
N LEU A 416 8.59 21.76 2.17
CA LEU A 416 9.14 22.79 1.28
C LEU A 416 8.11 23.81 0.78
#